data_AF-A0A8K0P1I2-F1
#
_entry.id   AF-A0A8K0P1I2-F1
#
_cell.length_a   1.000
_cell.length_b   1.000
_cell.length_c   1.000
_cell.angle_alpha   90.00
_cell.angle_beta   90.00
_cell.angle_gamma   90.00
#
_symmetry.space_group_name_H-M   'P 1'
#
loop_
_entity.id
_entity.type
_entity.pdbx_description
1 polymer ?
#
loop_
_entity_poly.entity_id
_entity_poly.type
_entity_poly.pdbx_seq_one_letter_code
_entity_poly.pdbx_strand_id
1 'polypeptide(L)'
;MENLNFNSGPFGRNVFPPVDTEPLRTNLLFAFFFEAFSLAETVPLTRLDGSSSGSNLRLPVIVFIHGESFEWNSGNPYDGSLLAAHGGLVVVTINFRLGVLGFLNANSDSAHFRSPANYGLMDQIAALHWIQENIAAFGGDPGSVTILGHGTGAACANFLMVSPAIPDGMLFHRVILMSGSALSPWALVKDPWRHALAVARHVNCTSSPAQGLSLQGADLGEEGHEEEEGSASVTDERLQRLLPPSPRLLRCLREKPLSELTSAPIPTTPFAASAFGPSVDGVVVDADAAGGLLPPPRSSS
;
A
#
# COMPACT_ATOMS: atom_id res chain seq x y z
N MET A 1 8.34 -23.03 -29.63
CA MET A 1 6.96 -23.37 -30.02
C MET A 1 6.56 -24.58 -29.21
N GLU A 2 5.89 -24.35 -28.08
CA GLU A 2 5.09 -25.36 -27.40
C GLU A 2 3.80 -24.64 -26.98
N ASN A 3 2.71 -25.06 -27.62
CA ASN A 3 1.38 -24.49 -27.46
C ASN A 3 0.79 -24.98 -26.15
N LEU A 4 0.59 -24.09 -25.18
CA LEU A 4 -0.29 -24.36 -24.05
C LEU A 4 -1.70 -23.91 -24.43
N ASN A 5 -2.52 -24.89 -24.77
CA ASN A 5 -3.95 -24.76 -25.01
C ASN A 5 -4.64 -24.18 -23.77
N PHE A 6 -5.13 -22.94 -23.89
CA PHE A 6 -6.10 -22.39 -22.96
C PHE A 6 -7.45 -23.04 -23.23
N ASN A 7 -7.82 -24.02 -22.40
CA ASN A 7 -9.22 -24.41 -22.28
C ASN A 7 -9.99 -23.26 -21.62
N SER A 8 -10.56 -22.42 -22.47
CA SER A 8 -11.50 -21.35 -22.13
C SER A 8 -12.81 -21.93 -21.62
N GLY A 9 -12.98 -21.98 -20.30
CA GLY A 9 -14.30 -21.96 -19.67
C GLY A 9 -14.69 -20.51 -19.38
N PRO A 10 -15.99 -20.14 -19.43
CA PRO A 10 -16.41 -18.81 -19.03
C PRO A 10 -16.24 -18.69 -17.51
N PHE A 11 -15.30 -17.85 -17.07
CA PHE A 11 -15.25 -17.42 -15.67
C PHE A 11 -16.60 -16.80 -15.32
N GLY A 12 -17.28 -17.36 -14.31
CA GLY A 12 -18.57 -16.91 -13.84
C GLY A 12 -18.52 -15.42 -13.49
N ARG A 13 -19.47 -14.65 -14.01
CA ARG A 13 -19.47 -13.18 -13.97
C ARG A 13 -19.74 -12.55 -12.62
N ASN A 14 -20.05 -13.29 -11.57
CA ASN A 14 -20.50 -12.70 -10.32
C ASN A 14 -19.97 -13.49 -9.13
N VAL A 15 -19.35 -12.76 -8.19
CA VAL A 15 -18.93 -13.18 -6.84
C VAL A 15 -17.58 -13.93 -6.77
N PHE A 16 -16.54 -13.20 -6.34
CA PHE A 16 -15.32 -13.78 -5.77
C PHE A 16 -15.53 -14.08 -4.26
N PRO A 17 -14.89 -15.13 -3.71
CA PRO A 17 -15.00 -15.47 -2.29
C PRO A 17 -14.45 -14.36 -1.37
N PRO A 18 -14.79 -14.36 -0.06
CA PRO A 18 -14.23 -13.42 0.90
C PRO A 18 -12.71 -13.58 1.03
N VAL A 19 -12.03 -12.52 1.47
CA VAL A 19 -10.58 -12.46 1.73
C VAL A 19 -10.23 -13.53 2.78
N ASP A 20 -9.84 -14.72 2.34
CA ASP A 20 -9.27 -15.72 3.24
C ASP A 20 -7.82 -15.34 3.54
N THR A 21 -7.58 -15.01 4.81
CA THR A 21 -6.24 -14.93 5.39
C THR A 21 -5.65 -16.34 5.54
N GLU A 22 -5.29 -17.00 4.44
CA GLU A 22 -4.57 -18.28 4.46
C GLU A 22 -3.22 -18.17 3.71
N PRO A 23 -2.17 -18.89 4.14
CA PRO A 23 -0.80 -18.62 3.76
C PRO A 23 -0.47 -19.32 2.44
N LEU A 24 -0.57 -18.61 1.32
CA LEU A 24 -0.44 -19.26 0.01
C LEU A 24 0.89 -18.97 -0.70
N ARG A 25 1.70 -20.03 -0.76
CA ARG A 25 2.87 -20.21 -1.61
C ARG A 25 2.47 -20.33 -3.09
N THR A 26 2.20 -19.20 -3.73
CA THR A 26 2.13 -19.11 -5.20
C THR A 26 2.32 -17.65 -5.60
N ASN A 27 3.02 -17.41 -6.73
CA ASN A 27 3.46 -16.08 -7.20
C ASN A 27 2.53 -14.90 -6.79
N LEU A 28 2.90 -14.28 -5.67
CA LEU A 28 2.14 -13.25 -4.94
C LEU A 28 1.71 -12.06 -5.81
N LEU A 29 2.44 -11.77 -6.88
CA LEU A 29 2.11 -10.65 -7.77
C LEU A 29 0.92 -10.92 -8.68
N PHE A 30 0.65 -12.17 -9.07
CA PHE A 30 -0.35 -12.47 -10.11
C PHE A 30 -1.71 -12.89 -9.53
N ALA A 31 -1.72 -13.63 -8.41
CA ALA A 31 -2.96 -13.99 -7.71
C ALA A 31 -3.62 -12.77 -7.04
N PHE A 32 -2.81 -11.91 -6.41
CA PHE A 32 -3.28 -10.68 -5.75
C PHE A 32 -3.82 -9.66 -6.76
N PHE A 33 -3.26 -9.63 -7.97
CA PHE A 33 -3.74 -8.75 -9.03
C PHE A 33 -5.16 -9.12 -9.47
N PHE A 34 -5.53 -10.40 -9.50
CA PHE A 34 -6.87 -10.84 -9.90
C PHE A 34 -7.89 -10.78 -8.76
N GLU A 35 -7.49 -11.00 -7.50
CA GLU A 35 -8.37 -10.81 -6.32
C GLU A 35 -8.63 -9.32 -6.00
N ALA A 36 -7.82 -8.42 -6.54
CA ALA A 36 -7.99 -6.97 -6.36
C ALA A 36 -9.08 -6.33 -7.21
N PHE A 37 -9.64 -7.03 -8.22
CA PHE A 37 -10.68 -6.50 -9.08
C PHE A 37 -12.03 -7.13 -8.78
N SER A 38 -12.90 -6.40 -8.08
CA SER A 38 -14.33 -6.65 -8.26
C SER A 38 -14.72 -6.04 -9.61
N LEU A 39 -15.30 -6.88 -10.47
CA LEU A 39 -15.56 -6.59 -11.88
C LEU A 39 -16.30 -5.26 -12.07
N ALA A 40 -15.89 -4.54 -13.12
CA ALA A 40 -16.63 -3.43 -13.70
C ALA A 40 -18.07 -3.87 -14.01
N GLU A 41 -19.03 -3.38 -13.22
CA GLU A 41 -20.43 -3.62 -13.49
C GLU A 41 -20.87 -2.71 -14.63
N THR A 42 -20.98 -3.30 -15.81
CA THR A 42 -21.57 -2.64 -16.97
C THR A 42 -23.03 -3.06 -17.03
N VAL A 43 -23.95 -2.14 -16.80
CA VAL A 43 -25.33 -2.38 -17.22
C VAL A 43 -25.32 -2.42 -18.75
N PRO A 44 -25.75 -3.51 -19.40
CA PRO A 44 -25.90 -3.52 -20.84
C PRO A 44 -26.94 -2.46 -21.20
N LEU A 45 -26.49 -1.37 -21.82
CA LEU A 45 -27.36 -0.39 -22.44
C LEU A 45 -28.07 -1.06 -23.62
N THR A 46 -29.19 -1.73 -23.36
CA THR A 46 -30.24 -1.78 -24.38
C THR A 46 -30.71 -0.34 -24.57
N ARG A 47 -30.11 0.34 -25.55
CA ARG A 47 -30.54 1.66 -26.01
C ARG A 47 -32.04 1.63 -26.28
N LEU A 48 -32.82 2.22 -25.39
CA LEU A 48 -33.94 3.06 -25.80
C LEU A 48 -33.29 4.32 -26.39
N ASP A 49 -32.98 4.28 -27.67
CA ASP A 49 -33.04 5.41 -28.61
C ASP A 49 -32.36 5.04 -29.91
N GLY A 50 -33.18 4.99 -30.96
CA GLY A 50 -32.76 4.81 -32.33
C GLY A 50 -31.99 6.04 -32.82
N SER A 51 -30.67 6.00 -32.73
CA SER A 51 -29.79 6.82 -33.54
C SER A 51 -28.51 6.05 -33.83
N SER A 52 -28.53 5.37 -34.98
CA SER A 52 -27.37 4.79 -35.63
C SER A 52 -26.48 5.92 -36.17
N SER A 53 -25.53 6.40 -35.35
CA SER A 53 -24.37 7.16 -35.85
C SER A 53 -23.13 6.91 -34.97
N GLY A 54 -22.37 5.86 -35.34
CA GLY A 54 -20.92 5.95 -35.59
C GLY A 54 -19.94 6.51 -34.56
N SER A 55 -20.27 6.65 -33.28
CA SER A 55 -19.26 6.83 -32.23
C SER A 55 -19.40 5.72 -31.19
N ASN A 56 -18.29 5.01 -30.97
CA ASN A 56 -18.15 4.02 -29.92
C ASN A 56 -18.09 4.78 -28.59
N LEU A 57 -19.25 5.26 -28.12
CA LEU A 57 -19.39 6.09 -26.92
C LEU A 57 -19.00 5.25 -25.72
N ARG A 58 -17.77 5.47 -25.25
CA ARG A 58 -17.25 4.89 -24.01
C ARG A 58 -17.77 5.68 -22.81
N LEU A 59 -18.07 4.98 -21.73
CA LEU A 59 -18.66 5.54 -20.52
C LEU A 59 -17.57 6.07 -19.58
N PRO A 60 -17.80 7.17 -18.84
CA PRO A 60 -16.87 7.59 -17.81
C PRO A 60 -16.67 6.50 -16.74
N VAL A 61 -15.47 6.47 -16.14
CA VAL A 61 -15.08 5.45 -15.18
C VAL A 61 -14.89 6.08 -13.81
N ILE A 62 -15.50 5.50 -12.78
CA ILE A 62 -15.26 5.80 -11.37
C ILE A 62 -14.49 4.64 -10.76
N VAL A 63 -13.36 4.95 -10.11
CA VAL A 63 -12.55 3.99 -9.35
C VAL A 63 -12.70 4.31 -7.88
N PHE A 64 -13.33 3.41 -7.14
CA PHE A 64 -13.58 3.56 -5.71
C PHE A 64 -12.44 2.98 -4.88
N ILE A 65 -11.83 3.82 -4.05
CA ILE A 65 -10.82 3.43 -3.06
C ILE A 65 -11.50 3.40 -1.69
N HIS A 66 -11.62 2.21 -1.13
CA HIS A 66 -12.27 2.01 0.16
C HIS A 66 -11.51 2.66 1.33
N GLY A 67 -12.25 2.96 2.40
CA GLY A 67 -11.81 3.74 3.54
C GLY A 67 -11.81 3.01 4.87
N GLU A 68 -12.13 3.76 5.93
CA GLU A 68 -12.18 3.40 7.36
C GLU A 68 -10.83 3.25 8.05
N SER A 69 -9.95 2.41 7.52
CA SER A 69 -8.66 2.13 8.13
C SER A 69 -7.60 1.82 7.09
N PHE A 70 -6.33 1.97 7.47
CA PHE A 70 -5.21 1.42 6.71
C PHE A 70 -4.89 -0.02 7.11
N GLU A 71 -5.58 -0.60 8.10
CA GLU A 71 -5.30 -1.93 8.66
C GLU A 71 -6.36 -2.99 8.32
N TRP A 72 -7.58 -2.57 8.02
CA TRP A 72 -8.71 -3.46 7.72
C TRP A 72 -9.65 -2.81 6.70
N ASN A 73 -10.66 -3.59 6.26
CA ASN A 73 -11.66 -3.30 5.22
C ASN A 73 -11.27 -3.88 3.84
N SER A 74 -12.19 -3.83 2.88
CA SER A 74 -11.99 -4.27 1.50
C SER A 74 -12.94 -3.53 0.54
N GLY A 75 -12.72 -3.63 -0.77
CA GLY A 75 -13.59 -3.10 -1.81
C GLY A 75 -14.86 -3.92 -2.05
N ASN A 76 -14.92 -5.16 -1.56
CA ASN A 76 -16.01 -6.11 -1.79
C ASN A 76 -17.38 -5.69 -1.21
N PRO A 77 -17.48 -5.03 -0.03
CA PRO A 77 -18.77 -4.64 0.54
C PRO A 77 -19.46 -3.48 -0.18
N TYR A 78 -18.77 -2.82 -1.11
CA TYR A 78 -19.26 -1.63 -1.79
C TYR A 78 -19.91 -2.01 -3.13
N ASP A 79 -21.23 -1.99 -3.16
CA ASP A 79 -22.03 -2.25 -4.37
C ASP A 79 -22.07 -1.01 -5.28
N GLY A 80 -21.47 -1.13 -6.47
CA GLY A 80 -21.42 -0.08 -7.49
C GLY A 80 -22.63 -0.05 -8.44
N SER A 81 -23.52 -1.04 -8.38
CA SER A 81 -24.55 -1.30 -9.38
C SER A 81 -25.52 -0.13 -9.56
N LEU A 82 -25.98 0.43 -8.43
CA LEU A 82 -26.92 1.55 -8.44
C LEU A 82 -26.28 2.80 -9.05
N LEU A 83 -25.02 3.07 -8.74
CA LEU A 83 -24.30 4.22 -9.27
C LEU A 83 -24.01 4.04 -10.77
N ALA A 84 -23.63 2.83 -11.19
CA ALA A 84 -23.42 2.49 -12.60
C ALA A 84 -24.72 2.65 -13.42
N ALA A 85 -25.83 2.10 -12.90
CA ALA A 85 -27.13 2.11 -13.56
C ALA A 85 -27.73 3.51 -13.69
N HIS A 86 -27.71 4.30 -12.62
CA HIS A 86 -28.30 5.65 -12.63
C HIS A 86 -27.37 6.70 -13.25
N GLY A 87 -26.06 6.53 -13.08
CA GLY A 87 -25.04 7.47 -13.57
C GLY A 87 -24.64 7.25 -15.02
N GLY A 88 -24.98 6.10 -15.62
CA GLY A 88 -24.54 5.75 -16.97
C GLY A 88 -23.01 5.72 -17.07
N LEU A 89 -22.37 5.04 -16.11
CA LEU A 89 -20.92 5.04 -15.93
C LEU A 89 -20.42 3.65 -15.51
N VAL A 90 -19.11 3.42 -15.61
CA VAL A 90 -18.47 2.19 -15.12
C VAL A 90 -17.95 2.45 -13.71
N VAL A 91 -18.30 1.59 -12.75
CA VAL A 91 -17.73 1.62 -11.40
C VAL A 91 -16.76 0.47 -11.23
N VAL A 92 -15.57 0.75 -10.68
CA VAL A 92 -14.55 -0.24 -10.33
C VAL A 92 -14.23 -0.07 -8.85
N THR A 93 -14.34 -1.13 -8.05
CA THR A 93 -13.80 -1.14 -6.68
C THR A 93 -12.51 -1.95 -6.66
N ILE A 94 -11.51 -1.52 -5.88
CA ILE A 94 -10.20 -2.16 -5.83
C ILE A 94 -9.85 -2.62 -4.43
N ASN A 95 -9.17 -3.76 -4.29
CA ASN A 95 -8.46 -4.12 -3.07
C ASN A 95 -6.98 -3.74 -3.18
N PHE A 96 -6.38 -3.39 -2.05
CA PHE A 96 -4.95 -3.11 -1.93
C PHE A 96 -4.43 -3.64 -0.59
N ARG A 97 -3.12 -3.85 -0.47
CA ARG A 97 -2.53 -4.32 0.79
C ARG A 97 -2.71 -3.30 1.90
N LEU A 98 -3.06 -3.81 3.08
CA LEU A 98 -3.29 -3.06 4.31
C LEU A 98 -2.28 -3.46 5.39
N GLY A 99 -2.23 -2.68 6.47
CA GLY A 99 -1.46 -2.90 7.67
C GLY A 99 0.03 -3.06 7.38
N VAL A 100 0.66 -3.99 8.10
CA VAL A 100 2.08 -4.32 7.95
C VAL A 100 2.45 -4.78 6.53
N LEU A 101 1.52 -5.36 5.76
CA LEU A 101 1.79 -5.83 4.40
C LEU A 101 1.78 -4.70 3.36
N GLY A 102 0.97 -3.68 3.61
CA GLY A 102 0.81 -2.54 2.70
C GLY A 102 1.71 -1.35 3.03
N PHE A 103 2.05 -1.16 4.31
CA PHE A 103 2.59 0.10 4.80
C PHE A 103 3.73 -0.04 5.81
N LEU A 104 4.35 -1.22 5.92
CA LEU A 104 5.59 -1.36 6.68
C LEU A 104 6.72 -0.59 6.00
N ASN A 105 7.17 0.48 6.64
CA ASN A 105 8.31 1.26 6.17
C ASN A 105 9.51 1.07 7.12
N ALA A 106 10.47 0.29 6.64
CA ALA A 106 11.73 -0.01 7.32
C ALA A 106 12.86 0.98 6.95
N ASN A 107 12.57 2.08 6.28
CA ASN A 107 13.57 3.08 5.95
C ASN A 107 13.92 3.87 7.21
N SER A 108 15.17 3.75 7.65
CA SER A 108 15.68 4.38 8.86
C SER A 108 15.84 5.91 8.72
N ASP A 109 16.00 6.39 7.48
CA ASP A 109 15.98 7.80 7.08
C ASP A 109 15.42 7.94 5.65
N SER A 110 14.13 8.29 5.57
CA SER A 110 13.44 8.50 4.30
C SER A 110 13.76 9.82 3.61
N ALA A 111 14.46 10.75 4.28
CA ALA A 111 14.91 11.99 3.64
C ALA A 111 16.15 11.74 2.77
N HIS A 112 16.97 10.76 3.14
CA HIS A 112 18.21 10.44 2.43
C HIS A 112 18.14 9.13 1.62
N PHE A 113 17.25 8.20 1.97
CA PHE A 113 17.06 6.94 1.25
C PHE A 113 15.68 6.85 0.60
N ARG A 114 15.67 6.90 -0.74
CA ARG A 114 14.48 6.64 -1.56
C ARG A 114 14.32 5.14 -1.76
N SER A 115 13.45 4.52 -0.98
CA SER A 115 13.16 3.09 -1.08
C SER A 115 11.64 2.87 -0.96
N PRO A 116 11.01 2.11 -1.87
CA PRO A 116 9.57 1.92 -1.88
C PRO A 116 9.08 1.30 -0.56
N ALA A 117 8.11 1.95 0.09
CA ALA A 117 7.57 1.50 1.37
C ALA A 117 6.03 1.57 1.43
N ASN A 118 5.41 2.36 0.56
CA ASN A 118 3.95 2.50 0.46
C ASN A 118 3.34 1.49 -0.50
N TYR A 119 3.51 0.20 -0.22
CA TYR A 119 3.06 -0.89 -1.11
C TYR A 119 1.55 -0.87 -1.36
N GLY A 120 0.73 -0.48 -0.38
CA GLY A 120 -0.71 -0.30 -0.57
C GLY A 120 -1.06 0.79 -1.60
N LEU A 121 -0.30 1.89 -1.64
CA LEU A 121 -0.46 2.92 -2.68
C LEU A 121 0.06 2.44 -4.03
N MET A 122 1.14 1.66 -4.06
CA MET A 122 1.64 1.05 -5.30
C MET A 122 0.65 0.05 -5.90
N ASP A 123 -0.07 -0.70 -5.06
CA ASP A 123 -1.14 -1.59 -5.54
C ASP A 123 -2.26 -0.78 -6.22
N GLN A 124 -2.63 0.37 -5.65
CA GLN A 124 -3.62 1.27 -6.25
C GLN A 124 -3.12 1.86 -7.59
N ILE A 125 -1.84 2.25 -7.67
CA ILE A 125 -1.21 2.71 -8.93
C ILE A 125 -1.25 1.59 -9.98
N ALA A 126 -0.91 0.37 -9.59
CA ALA A 126 -0.93 -0.78 -10.49
C ALA A 126 -2.35 -1.09 -10.98
N ALA A 127 -3.37 -0.94 -10.12
CA ALA A 127 -4.76 -1.07 -10.51
C ALA A 127 -5.18 0.01 -11.52
N LEU A 128 -4.73 1.25 -11.35
CA LEU A 128 -5.00 2.33 -12.31
C LEU A 128 -4.32 2.08 -13.66
N HIS A 129 -3.11 1.53 -13.69
CA HIS A 129 -2.47 1.09 -14.94
C HIS A 129 -3.31 0.04 -15.66
N TRP A 130 -3.82 -0.96 -14.93
CA TRP A 130 -4.70 -1.96 -15.52
C TRP A 130 -5.97 -1.34 -16.09
N ILE A 131 -6.57 -0.38 -15.38
CA ILE A 131 -7.77 0.33 -15.85
C ILE A 131 -7.47 1.06 -17.16
N GLN A 132 -6.35 1.77 -17.26
CA GLN A 132 -5.95 2.43 -18.50
C GLN A 132 -5.82 1.45 -19.68
N GLU A 133 -5.26 0.26 -19.43
CA GLU A 133 -5.03 -0.74 -20.47
C GLU A 133 -6.28 -1.55 -20.85
N ASN A 134 -7.20 -1.79 -19.91
CA ASN A 134 -8.24 -2.81 -20.05
C ASN A 134 -9.67 -2.29 -20.01
N ILE A 135 -9.94 -1.12 -19.41
CA ILE A 135 -11.32 -0.69 -19.12
C ILE A 135 -12.17 -0.46 -20.38
N ALA A 136 -11.53 -0.20 -21.52
CA ALA A 136 -12.18 -0.09 -22.81
C ALA A 136 -12.92 -1.38 -23.24
N ALA A 137 -12.45 -2.55 -22.83
CA ALA A 137 -13.12 -3.83 -23.09
C ALA A 137 -14.44 -3.98 -22.31
N PHE A 138 -14.58 -3.21 -21.22
CA PHE A 138 -15.78 -3.11 -20.40
C PHE A 138 -16.62 -1.87 -20.78
N GLY A 139 -16.38 -1.26 -21.95
CA GLY A 139 -17.12 -0.08 -22.39
C GLY A 139 -16.79 1.22 -21.64
N GLY A 140 -15.78 1.21 -20.76
CA GLY A 140 -15.30 2.41 -20.07
C GLY A 140 -14.33 3.24 -20.92
N ASP A 141 -14.23 4.52 -20.63
CA ASP A 141 -13.33 5.47 -21.28
C ASP A 141 -12.04 5.66 -20.44
N PRO A 142 -10.88 5.15 -20.89
CA PRO A 142 -9.61 5.38 -20.19
C PRO A 142 -9.23 6.88 -20.15
N GLY A 143 -9.75 7.69 -21.08
CA GLY A 143 -9.59 9.15 -21.09
C GLY A 143 -10.52 9.91 -20.12
N SER A 144 -11.36 9.20 -19.37
CA SER A 144 -12.29 9.81 -18.41
C SER A 144 -12.42 8.97 -17.14
N VAL A 145 -11.30 8.86 -16.43
CA VAL A 145 -11.18 8.13 -15.15
C VAL A 145 -11.23 9.11 -13.97
N THR A 146 -12.12 8.84 -13.01
CA THR A 146 -12.29 9.61 -11.76
C THR A 146 -12.02 8.71 -10.56
N ILE A 147 -11.11 9.09 -9.67
CA ILE A 147 -10.92 8.40 -8.39
C ILE A 147 -11.93 8.94 -7.38
N LEU A 148 -12.62 8.07 -6.66
CA LEU A 148 -13.49 8.41 -5.55
C LEU A 148 -13.00 7.68 -4.30
N GLY A 149 -12.72 8.42 -3.22
CA GLY A 149 -12.28 7.82 -1.96
C GLY A 149 -13.10 8.32 -0.77
N HIS A 150 -13.27 7.47 0.24
CA HIS A 150 -13.87 7.81 1.53
C HIS A 150 -12.87 7.64 2.68
N GLY A 151 -12.81 8.55 3.66
CA GLY A 151 -11.95 8.41 4.84
C GLY A 151 -10.47 8.20 4.50
N THR A 152 -9.88 7.08 4.94
CA THR A 152 -8.51 6.69 4.57
C THR A 152 -8.32 6.51 3.06
N GLY A 153 -9.36 6.08 2.32
CA GLY A 153 -9.35 5.99 0.87
C GLY A 153 -9.32 7.36 0.18
N ALA A 154 -9.96 8.38 0.79
CA ALA A 154 -9.82 9.77 0.33
C ALA A 154 -8.39 10.28 0.56
N ALA A 155 -7.77 9.96 1.71
CA ALA A 155 -6.36 10.28 1.94
C ALA A 155 -5.45 9.60 0.90
N CYS A 156 -5.66 8.32 0.60
CA CYS A 156 -4.97 7.61 -0.48
C CYS A 156 -5.13 8.33 -1.84
N ALA A 157 -6.36 8.63 -2.25
CA ALA A 157 -6.63 9.33 -3.51
C ALA A 157 -5.91 10.68 -3.57
N ASN A 158 -5.86 11.41 -2.45
CA ASN A 158 -5.14 12.67 -2.35
C ASN A 158 -3.61 12.47 -2.45
N PHE A 159 -3.04 11.40 -1.86
CA PHE A 159 -1.62 11.07 -2.05
C PHE A 159 -1.29 10.72 -3.50
N LEU A 160 -2.17 9.99 -4.20
CA LEU A 160 -1.99 9.68 -5.61
C LEU A 160 -1.97 10.95 -6.48
N MET A 161 -2.79 11.97 -6.15
CA MET A 161 -2.78 13.25 -6.87
C MET A 161 -1.45 13.99 -6.83
N VAL A 162 -0.69 13.84 -5.75
CA VAL A 162 0.57 14.59 -5.52
C VAL A 162 1.80 13.67 -5.59
N SER A 163 1.60 12.42 -6.01
CA SER A 163 2.64 11.41 -6.05
C SER A 163 3.56 11.63 -7.25
N PRO A 164 4.89 11.72 -7.06
CA PRO A 164 5.82 11.79 -8.17
C PRO A 164 5.90 10.47 -8.96
N ALA A 165 5.38 9.36 -8.42
CA ALA A 165 5.30 8.09 -9.13
C ALA A 165 4.22 8.07 -10.23
N ILE A 166 3.33 9.06 -10.26
CA ILE A 166 2.27 9.18 -11.27
C ILE A 166 2.54 10.42 -12.11
N PRO A 167 2.95 10.27 -13.38
CA PRO A 167 3.04 11.41 -14.28
C PRO A 167 1.66 12.04 -14.51
N ASP A 168 1.63 13.37 -14.61
CA ASP A 168 0.40 14.14 -14.75
C ASP A 168 -0.49 13.63 -15.88
N GLY A 169 -1.77 13.39 -15.56
CA GLY A 169 -2.82 13.04 -16.53
C GLY A 169 -2.70 11.65 -17.16
N MET A 170 -1.78 10.79 -16.72
CA MET A 170 -1.61 9.47 -17.35
C MET A 170 -2.57 8.39 -16.83
N LEU A 171 -2.98 8.46 -15.55
CA LEU A 171 -3.73 7.37 -14.91
C LEU A 171 -5.17 7.72 -14.55
N PHE A 172 -5.43 8.98 -14.21
CA PHE A 172 -6.75 9.49 -13.87
C PHE A 172 -6.82 11.00 -14.13
N HIS A 173 -8.05 11.53 -14.17
CA HIS A 173 -8.32 12.88 -14.64
C HIS A 173 -9.02 13.74 -13.58
N ARG A 174 -9.72 13.11 -12.64
CA ARG A 174 -10.52 13.78 -11.61
C ARG A 174 -10.44 12.99 -10.32
N VAL A 175 -10.65 13.67 -9.19
CA VAL A 175 -10.67 13.05 -7.87
C VAL A 175 -11.80 13.62 -7.03
N ILE A 176 -12.51 12.75 -6.31
CA ILE A 176 -13.55 13.08 -5.33
C ILE A 176 -13.08 12.57 -3.97
N LEU A 177 -12.92 13.49 -3.02
CA LEU A 177 -12.43 13.22 -1.66
C LEU A 177 -13.57 13.35 -0.67
N MET A 178 -14.03 12.23 -0.10
CA MET A 178 -15.11 12.21 0.89
C MET A 178 -14.54 11.99 2.30
N SER A 179 -14.74 12.96 3.20
CA SER A 179 -14.41 12.82 4.63
C SER A 179 -12.94 12.43 4.93
N GLY A 180 -11.99 12.83 4.08
CA GLY A 180 -10.57 12.57 4.29
C GLY A 180 -9.68 13.33 3.31
N SER A 181 -8.42 13.52 3.68
CA SER A 181 -7.39 14.17 2.87
C SER A 181 -6.01 13.71 3.32
N ALA A 182 -4.98 13.93 2.50
CA ALA A 182 -3.59 13.70 2.89
C ALA A 182 -3.17 14.63 4.06
N LEU A 183 -3.83 15.80 4.20
CA LEU A 183 -3.64 16.80 5.27
C LEU A 183 -4.23 16.40 6.62
N SER A 184 -4.99 15.30 6.69
CA SER A 184 -5.52 14.82 7.95
C SER A 184 -4.37 14.39 8.89
N PRO A 185 -4.42 14.70 10.20
CA PRO A 185 -3.33 14.39 11.14
C PRO A 185 -3.06 12.89 11.30
N TRP A 186 -4.01 12.06 10.89
CA TRP A 186 -3.95 10.60 10.91
C TRP A 186 -3.55 9.96 9.57
N ALA A 187 -3.46 10.73 8.49
CA ALA A 187 -3.24 10.19 7.14
C ALA A 187 -1.79 9.79 6.87
N LEU A 188 -0.83 10.47 7.52
CA LEU A 188 0.60 10.24 7.35
C LEU A 188 1.22 9.71 8.66
N VAL A 189 1.88 8.55 8.58
CA VAL A 189 2.56 7.95 9.73
C VAL A 189 3.86 8.71 10.02
N LYS A 190 4.00 9.14 11.27
CA LYS A 190 5.23 9.73 11.81
C LYS A 190 6.15 8.63 12.33
N ASP A 191 7.45 8.80 12.11
CA ASP A 191 8.50 7.86 12.56
C ASP A 191 8.23 6.38 12.20
N PRO A 192 7.92 6.03 10.94
CA PRO A 192 7.50 4.68 10.59
C PRO A 192 8.55 3.59 10.89
N TRP A 193 9.84 3.97 10.87
CA TRP A 193 10.95 3.10 11.26
C TRP A 193 10.78 2.53 12.67
N ARG A 194 10.25 3.31 13.62
CA ARG A 194 10.04 2.86 15.00
C ARG A 194 9.01 1.73 15.05
N HIS A 195 7.93 1.85 14.27
CA HIS A 195 6.92 0.79 14.16
C HIS A 195 7.52 -0.46 13.49
N ALA A 196 8.30 -0.29 12.43
CA ALA A 196 8.98 -1.41 11.78
C ALA A 196 9.94 -2.16 12.72
N LEU A 197 10.69 -1.44 13.55
CA LEU A 197 11.58 -2.04 14.55
C LEU A 197 10.80 -2.71 15.69
N ALA A 198 9.65 -2.17 16.10
CA ALA A 198 8.78 -2.80 17.09
C ALA A 198 8.26 -4.16 16.59
N VAL A 199 7.79 -4.23 15.34
CA VAL A 199 7.42 -5.50 14.69
C VAL A 199 8.61 -6.46 14.66
N ALA A 200 9.77 -5.98 14.20
CA ALA A 200 10.97 -6.80 14.09
C ALA A 200 11.39 -7.40 15.43
N ARG A 201 11.37 -6.61 16.51
CA ARG A 201 11.66 -7.09 17.87
C ARG A 201 10.65 -8.12 18.34
N HIS A 202 9.36 -7.90 18.08
CA HIS A 202 8.30 -8.85 18.45
C HIS A 202 8.50 -10.23 17.81
N VAL A 203 8.95 -10.27 16.55
CA VAL A 203 9.17 -11.52 15.81
C VAL A 203 10.62 -12.03 15.83
N ASN A 204 11.46 -11.48 16.70
CA ASN A 204 12.89 -11.84 16.85
C ASN A 204 13.74 -11.66 15.56
N CYS A 205 13.44 -10.62 14.77
CA CYS A 205 14.28 -10.19 13.66
C CYS A 205 15.22 -9.04 14.09
N THR A 206 16.53 -9.23 13.95
CA THR A 206 17.54 -8.23 14.33
C THR A 206 18.02 -7.41 13.12
N SER A 207 18.27 -6.13 13.33
CA SER A 207 18.85 -5.21 12.34
C SER A 207 20.38 -5.26 12.30
N SER A 208 21.03 -5.88 13.29
CA SER A 208 22.49 -5.87 13.44
C SER A 208 23.21 -6.72 12.37
N PRO A 209 24.29 -6.20 11.75
CA PRO A 209 25.22 -7.02 11.00
C PRO A 209 26.09 -7.85 11.97
N ALA A 210 25.78 -9.15 12.05
CA ALA A 210 26.60 -10.26 12.57
C ALA A 210 26.55 -10.55 14.10
N GLN A 211 25.93 -11.68 14.42
CA GLN A 211 26.63 -12.74 15.16
C GLN A 211 26.55 -14.01 14.29
N GLY A 212 27.50 -14.12 13.37
CA GLY A 212 27.59 -15.19 12.39
C GLY A 212 29.04 -15.38 11.98
N LEU A 213 29.93 -15.43 12.98
CA LEU A 213 31.29 -15.94 12.86
C LEU A 213 31.57 -16.72 14.15
N SER A 214 31.00 -17.92 14.29
CA SER A 214 31.63 -18.92 15.16
C SER A 214 32.79 -19.52 14.36
N LEU A 215 33.94 -18.88 14.42
CA LEU A 215 35.18 -19.63 14.18
C LEU A 215 35.47 -20.40 15.47
N GLN A 216 35.70 -21.69 15.28
CA GLN A 216 35.93 -22.70 16.29
C GLN A 216 37.06 -22.35 17.26
N GLY A 217 36.95 -22.94 18.44
CA GLY A 217 37.79 -22.72 19.61
C GLY A 217 39.30 -22.69 19.35
N ALA A 218 39.94 -21.76 20.05
CA ALA A 218 41.25 -21.96 20.60
C ALA A 218 41.24 -21.35 22.02
N ASP A 219 41.49 -22.25 22.96
CA ASP A 219 41.78 -22.07 24.37
C ASP A 219 42.86 -20.99 24.62
N LEU A 220 42.70 -20.22 25.71
CA LEU A 220 43.72 -19.82 26.70
C LEU A 220 43.28 -18.57 27.50
N GLY A 221 43.15 -18.74 28.83
CA GLY A 221 43.61 -17.75 29.81
C GLY A 221 42.56 -16.90 30.53
N GLU A 222 42.43 -17.13 31.83
CA GLU A 222 41.63 -16.40 32.81
C GLU A 222 42.09 -14.94 33.06
N GLU A 223 41.12 -14.07 33.38
CA GLU A 223 40.99 -13.25 34.61
C GLU A 223 40.48 -11.82 34.37
N GLY A 224 39.32 -11.53 34.99
CA GLY A 224 38.97 -10.26 35.65
C GLY A 224 38.69 -9.01 34.80
N HIS A 225 37.42 -8.58 34.75
CA HIS A 225 36.98 -7.23 35.13
C HIS A 225 35.45 -7.08 35.06
N GLU A 226 34.88 -6.65 36.18
CA GLU A 226 33.75 -5.72 36.37
C GLU A 226 32.62 -5.70 35.31
N GLU A 227 31.45 -6.26 35.68
CA GLU A 227 30.19 -5.97 35.00
C GLU A 227 29.56 -4.68 35.55
N GLU A 228 29.77 -3.58 34.83
CA GLU A 228 28.96 -2.37 34.92
C GLU A 228 27.77 -2.50 33.94
N GLU A 229 26.55 -2.28 34.44
CA GLU A 229 25.32 -2.22 33.64
C GLU A 229 25.39 -1.07 32.62
N GLY A 230 25.74 -1.39 31.37
CA GLY A 230 25.85 -0.43 30.27
C GLY A 230 24.54 -0.23 29.51
N SER A 231 23.83 0.86 29.80
CA SER A 231 22.73 1.40 29.02
C SER A 231 23.09 1.56 27.54
N ALA A 232 22.27 1.03 26.63
CA ALA A 232 22.39 1.28 25.19
C ALA A 232 22.31 2.80 24.91
N SER A 233 23.43 3.39 24.49
CA SER A 233 23.62 4.83 24.39
C SER A 233 22.94 5.40 23.14
N VAL A 234 22.32 6.57 23.32
CA VAL A 234 21.61 7.43 22.34
C VAL A 234 22.39 7.70 21.03
N THR A 235 23.70 7.44 21.01
CA THR A 235 24.58 7.60 19.84
C THR A 235 24.38 6.53 18.76
N ASP A 236 23.97 5.31 19.13
CA ASP A 236 23.81 4.20 18.19
C ASP A 236 22.52 4.36 17.34
N GLU A 237 21.45 4.92 17.92
CA GLU A 237 20.22 5.21 17.18
C GLU A 237 20.41 6.25 16.07
N ARG A 238 21.31 7.23 16.22
CA ARG A 238 21.58 8.24 15.18
C ARG A 238 22.42 7.67 14.03
N LEU A 239 23.34 6.74 14.31
CA LEU A 239 24.11 6.05 13.28
C LEU A 239 23.27 5.02 12.51
N GLN A 240 22.37 4.31 13.19
CA GLN A 240 21.44 3.37 12.55
C GLN A 240 20.43 4.06 11.61
N ARG A 241 20.15 5.36 11.82
CA ARG A 241 19.33 6.17 10.89
C ARG A 241 20.02 6.45 9.56
N LEU A 242 21.35 6.41 9.49
CA LEU A 242 22.09 6.73 8.25
C LEU A 242 22.35 5.52 7.36
N LEU A 243 21.88 4.32 7.74
CA LEU A 243 22.14 3.08 7.02
C LEU A 243 20.87 2.58 6.31
N PRO A 244 20.96 2.09 5.06
CA PRO A 244 19.81 1.51 4.37
C PRO A 244 19.19 0.38 5.20
N PRO A 245 17.87 0.10 5.05
CA PRO A 245 17.25 -1.04 5.71
C PRO A 245 18.07 -2.30 5.47
N SER A 246 18.50 -2.97 6.55
CA SER A 246 19.39 -4.11 6.38
C SER A 246 18.64 -5.18 5.57
N PRO A 247 19.20 -5.67 4.44
CA PRO A 247 18.52 -6.67 3.63
C PRO A 247 18.18 -7.95 4.42
N ARG A 248 18.94 -8.20 5.49
CA ARG A 248 18.70 -9.27 6.47
C ARG A 248 17.41 -9.08 7.26
N LEU A 249 17.13 -7.86 7.72
CA LEU A 249 15.90 -7.54 8.45
C LEU A 249 14.68 -7.82 7.59
N LEU A 250 14.63 -7.26 6.37
CA LEU A 250 13.51 -7.45 5.45
C LEU A 250 13.32 -8.91 5.04
N ARG A 251 14.42 -9.65 4.86
CA ARG A 251 14.36 -11.09 4.60
C ARG A 251 13.76 -11.84 5.78
N CYS A 252 14.23 -11.56 7.00
CA CYS A 252 13.71 -12.20 8.21
C CYS A 252 12.21 -11.94 8.37
N LEU A 253 11.77 -10.68 8.24
CA LEU A 253 10.35 -10.31 8.33
C LEU A 253 9.48 -11.04 7.30
N ARG A 254 9.99 -11.23 6.08
CA ARG A 254 9.27 -11.96 5.01
C ARG A 254 9.11 -13.45 5.30
N GLU A 255 9.99 -14.04 6.09
CA GLU A 255 9.95 -15.46 6.45
C GLU A 255 9.00 -15.74 7.62
N LYS A 256 8.49 -14.69 8.31
CA LYS A 256 7.58 -14.83 9.44
C LYS A 256 6.12 -15.02 9.01
N PRO A 257 5.32 -15.79 9.77
CA PRO A 257 3.90 -15.94 9.48
C PRO A 257 3.17 -14.62 9.71
N LEU A 258 2.12 -14.38 8.92
CA LEU A 258 1.37 -13.14 8.96
C LEU A 258 0.76 -12.86 10.34
N SER A 259 0.28 -13.89 11.03
CA SER A 259 -0.29 -13.77 12.39
C SER A 259 0.71 -13.27 13.43
N GLU A 260 1.99 -13.60 13.30
CA GLU A 260 3.04 -13.05 14.17
C GLU A 260 3.32 -11.58 13.84
N LEU A 261 3.32 -11.22 12.55
CA LEU A 261 3.57 -9.83 12.13
C LEU A 261 2.44 -8.89 12.54
N THR A 262 1.18 -9.33 12.44
CA THR A 262 0.00 -8.50 12.77
C THR A 262 -0.30 -8.46 14.26
N SER A 263 0.22 -9.39 15.06
CA SER A 263 0.03 -9.41 16.52
C SER A 263 1.02 -8.54 17.30
N ALA A 264 1.96 -7.87 16.61
CA ALA A 264 2.95 -7.02 17.26
C ALA A 264 2.26 -5.87 18.04
N PRO A 265 2.57 -5.69 19.34
CA PRO A 265 2.01 -4.59 20.12
C PRO A 265 2.73 -3.29 19.75
N ILE A 266 2.08 -2.47 18.93
CA ILE A 266 2.67 -1.19 18.48
C ILE A 266 2.01 -0.05 19.25
N PRO A 267 2.79 0.79 19.95
CA PRO A 267 2.24 1.94 20.65
C PRO A 267 1.74 2.97 19.64
N THR A 268 0.42 3.16 19.56
CA THR A 268 -0.21 4.24 18.80
C THR A 268 -0.46 5.43 19.73
N THR A 269 -0.35 6.64 19.19
CA THR A 269 -0.74 7.85 19.94
C THR A 269 -2.25 8.04 19.85
N PRO A 270 -2.91 8.72 20.82
CA PRO A 270 -4.37 8.88 20.84
C PRO A 270 -4.98 9.53 19.59
N PHE A 271 -4.16 10.21 18.78
CA PHE A 271 -4.56 10.89 17.55
C PHE A 271 -3.99 10.25 16.27
N ALA A 272 -3.10 9.26 16.40
CA ALA A 272 -2.63 8.47 15.26
C ALA A 272 -3.66 7.36 15.01
N ALA A 273 -4.43 7.47 13.93
CA ALA A 273 -5.48 6.49 13.64
C ALA A 273 -4.96 5.09 13.32
N SER A 274 -3.67 4.94 12.97
CA SER A 274 -3.06 3.65 12.66
C SER A 274 -1.53 3.68 12.82
N ALA A 275 -0.95 2.52 13.18
CA ALA A 275 0.50 2.31 13.20
C ALA A 275 1.09 2.18 11.79
N PHE A 276 0.27 1.74 10.83
CA PHE A 276 0.67 1.41 9.47
C PHE A 276 -0.21 2.15 8.48
N GLY A 277 0.39 3.06 7.72
CA GLY A 277 -0.29 3.85 6.71
C GLY A 277 0.73 4.57 5.84
N PRO A 278 0.28 5.44 4.93
CA PRO A 278 1.15 6.23 4.09
C PRO A 278 2.26 6.92 4.90
N SER A 279 3.49 6.86 4.40
CA SER A 279 4.65 7.48 5.03
C SER A 279 5.58 8.04 3.96
N VAL A 280 6.41 9.03 4.30
CA VAL A 280 7.38 9.58 3.35
C VAL A 280 8.39 8.49 3.01
N ASP A 281 8.50 8.17 1.72
CA ASP A 281 9.45 7.19 1.18
C ASP A 281 10.28 7.73 0.01
N GLY A 282 9.95 8.94 -0.46
CA GLY A 282 10.63 9.62 -1.56
C GLY A 282 10.42 8.94 -2.93
N VAL A 283 9.50 7.97 -3.01
CA VAL A 283 9.13 7.26 -4.25
C VAL A 283 7.68 7.53 -4.59
N VAL A 284 6.75 7.21 -3.68
CA VAL A 284 5.31 7.44 -3.86
C VAL A 284 4.85 8.67 -3.08
N VAL A 285 5.44 8.93 -1.91
CA VAL A 285 5.14 10.11 -1.11
C VAL A 285 6.45 10.84 -0.83
N ASP A 286 6.60 12.03 -1.40
CA ASP A 286 7.79 12.86 -1.21
C ASP A 286 7.67 13.78 0.02
N ALA A 287 8.81 14.21 0.54
CA ALA A 287 8.92 15.14 1.65
C ALA A 287 8.33 16.51 1.30
N ASP A 288 8.35 16.96 0.05
CA ASP A 288 7.73 18.23 -0.37
C ASP A 288 6.20 18.13 -0.42
N ALA A 289 5.68 17.00 -0.91
CA ALA A 289 4.26 16.67 -0.79
C ALA A 289 3.82 16.55 0.68
N ALA A 290 4.74 16.14 1.57
CA ALA A 290 4.57 16.13 3.02
C ALA A 290 4.99 17.43 3.74
N GLY A 291 5.63 18.37 3.07
CA GLY A 291 6.20 19.58 3.68
C GLY A 291 5.13 20.64 3.98
N GLY A 292 4.02 20.58 3.23
CA GLY A 292 2.76 21.23 3.62
C GLY A 292 1.97 20.46 4.70
N LEU A 293 2.35 19.21 4.99
CA LEU A 293 1.67 18.29 5.94
C LEU A 293 2.32 18.26 7.33
N LEU A 294 3.60 18.61 7.43
CA LEU A 294 4.36 18.61 8.68
C LEU A 294 4.55 20.05 9.15
N PRO A 295 4.34 20.35 10.46
CA PRO A 295 4.69 21.66 10.98
C PRO A 295 6.18 21.91 10.75
N PRO A 296 6.58 23.15 10.40
CA PRO A 296 7.99 23.47 10.19
C PRO A 296 8.79 23.10 11.45
N PRO A 297 10.04 22.64 11.30
CA PRO A 297 10.88 22.35 12.45
C PRO A 297 10.93 23.59 13.34
N ARG A 298 10.64 23.44 14.65
CA ARG A 298 10.78 24.53 15.60
C ARG A 298 12.22 25.02 15.52
N SER A 299 12.40 26.23 15.00
CA SER A 299 13.69 26.91 15.07
C SER A 299 14.04 27.04 16.54
N SER A 300 15.13 26.40 16.95
CA SER A 300 15.78 26.69 18.22
C SER A 300 16.31 28.12 18.17
N SER A 301 15.49 29.07 18.64
CA SER A 301 15.94 30.40 19.03
C SER A 301 16.39 30.38 20.49
#